data_AF-A0A6C0CN87-F1
#
_entry.id   AF-A0A6C0CN87-F1
#
_cell.length_a   1.000
_cell.length_b   1.000
_cell.length_c   1.000
_cell.angle_alpha   90.00
_cell.angle_beta   90.00
_cell.angle_gamma   90.00
#
_symmetry.space_group_name_H-M   'P 1'
#
loop_
_entity.id
_entity.type
_entity.pdbx_description
1 polymer ?
#
loop_
_entity_poly.entity_id
_entity_poly.type
_entity_poly.pdbx_seq_one_letter_code
_entity_poly.pdbx_strand_id
1 'polypeptide(L)'
;MNDKEIDNLYNTNTFNELTVASAKLLVKHKNNRSMTVKIMNRYKDHKNLLGRGMHRVRVYSMVTGKNKLGEMGSIVIKKSKSVANHIRTERRTSSKNLNLRISATTIVSPKRTFTFLGRKVKDFIIVPPQLDLDLTKEYAKFIIKQLDDIKIKFTALTADYGGVIFI
;
A
#
# COMPACT_ATOMS: atom_id res chain seq x y z
N MET A 1 -6.58 7.06 -22.42
CA MET A 1 -7.83 7.40 -21.69
C MET A 1 -7.92 6.48 -20.47
N ASN A 2 -8.11 7.06 -19.28
CA ASN A 2 -7.46 6.63 -18.03
C ASN A 2 -8.00 5.35 -17.36
N ASP A 3 -7.21 4.26 -17.37
CA ASP A 3 -7.40 3.11 -16.46
C ASP A 3 -7.50 3.56 -14.97
N LYS A 4 -6.90 4.72 -14.62
CA LYS A 4 -6.98 5.33 -13.28
C LYS A 4 -8.40 5.56 -12.78
N GLU A 5 -9.35 5.89 -13.66
CA GLU A 5 -10.74 6.15 -13.25
C GLU A 5 -11.46 4.85 -12.86
N ILE A 6 -11.15 3.75 -13.57
CA ILE A 6 -11.66 2.41 -13.23
C ILE A 6 -10.98 1.89 -11.96
N ASP A 7 -9.68 2.17 -11.79
CA ASP A 7 -8.95 1.81 -10.57
C ASP A 7 -9.44 2.55 -9.32
N ASN A 8 -10.26 3.60 -9.45
CA ASN A 8 -10.90 4.25 -8.31
C ASN A 8 -12.02 3.39 -7.69
N LEU A 9 -12.47 2.32 -8.37
CA LEU A 9 -13.37 1.33 -7.76
C LEU A 9 -12.76 0.70 -6.50
N TYR A 10 -11.43 0.58 -6.42
CA TYR A 10 -10.76 0.05 -5.23
C TYR A 10 -10.80 0.98 -4.01
N ASN A 11 -11.17 2.25 -4.20
CA ASN A 11 -11.31 3.20 -3.10
C ASN A 11 -12.65 3.03 -2.36
N THR A 12 -13.60 2.26 -2.95
CA THR A 12 -14.88 1.96 -2.30
C THR A 12 -14.71 0.95 -1.18
N ASN A 13 -15.39 1.20 -0.06
CA ASN A 13 -15.24 0.42 1.18
C ASN A 13 -16.43 -0.48 1.48
N THR A 14 -17.53 -0.33 0.76
CA THR A 14 -18.77 -1.10 0.93
C THR A 14 -19.29 -1.62 -0.41
N PHE A 15 -20.10 -2.68 -0.37
CA PHE A 15 -20.76 -3.21 -1.58
C PHE A 15 -21.67 -2.20 -2.26
N ASN A 16 -22.34 -1.35 -1.47
CA ASN A 16 -23.23 -0.32 -1.99
C ASN A 16 -22.43 0.75 -2.74
N GLU A 17 -21.36 1.28 -2.14
CA GLU A 17 -20.46 2.23 -2.81
C GLU A 17 -19.88 1.66 -4.10
N LEU A 18 -19.40 0.40 -4.06
CA LEU A 18 -18.84 -0.29 -5.23
C LEU A 18 -19.88 -0.42 -6.35
N THR A 19 -21.12 -0.78 -6.01
CA THR A 19 -22.20 -0.95 -6.98
C THR A 19 -22.59 0.39 -7.61
N VAL A 20 -22.73 1.45 -6.81
CA VAL A 20 -23.05 2.80 -7.29
C VAL A 20 -21.94 3.34 -8.18
N ALA A 21 -20.67 3.21 -7.76
CA ALA A 21 -19.53 3.67 -8.54
C ALA A 21 -19.39 2.91 -9.87
N SER A 22 -19.56 1.58 -9.85
CA SER A 22 -19.52 0.76 -11.06
C SER A 22 -20.65 1.11 -12.02
N ALA A 23 -21.88 1.31 -11.52
CA ALA A 23 -23.02 1.69 -12.35
C ALA A 23 -22.78 3.03 -13.06
N LYS A 24 -22.25 4.04 -12.35
CA LYS A 24 -21.88 5.34 -12.94
C LYS A 24 -20.86 5.18 -14.08
N LEU A 25 -19.82 4.36 -13.87
CA LEU A 25 -18.81 4.10 -14.91
C LEU A 25 -19.38 3.34 -16.11
N LEU A 26 -20.27 2.37 -15.89
CA LEU A 26 -20.93 1.63 -16.96
C LEU A 26 -21.82 2.52 -17.83
N VAL A 27 -22.58 3.43 -17.23
CA VAL A 27 -23.39 4.41 -17.97
C VAL A 27 -22.49 5.35 -18.79
N LYS A 28 -21.41 5.86 -18.18
CA LYS A 28 -20.44 6.73 -18.84
C LYS A 28 -19.78 6.06 -20.05
N HIS A 29 -19.50 4.76 -19.96
CA HIS A 29 -18.80 3.99 -20.99
C HIS A 29 -19.70 3.02 -21.77
N LYS A 30 -21.02 3.23 -21.79
CA LYS A 30 -22.02 2.30 -22.36
C LYS A 30 -21.73 1.87 -23.80
N ASN A 31 -21.15 2.75 -24.61
CA ASN A 31 -20.83 2.49 -26.02
C ASN A 31 -19.42 1.91 -26.24
N ASN A 32 -18.65 1.66 -25.17
CA ASN A 32 -17.29 1.13 -25.26
C ASN A 32 -17.25 -0.26 -24.61
N ARG A 33 -17.45 -1.30 -25.42
CA ARG A 33 -17.47 -2.70 -24.98
C ARG A 33 -16.21 -3.11 -24.21
N SER A 34 -15.03 -2.68 -24.68
CA SER A 34 -13.77 -2.99 -24.00
C SER A 34 -13.71 -2.39 -22.59
N MET A 35 -14.15 -1.15 -22.42
CA MET A 35 -14.19 -0.49 -21.11
C MET A 35 -15.26 -1.12 -20.21
N THR A 36 -16.43 -1.43 -20.75
CA THR A 36 -17.51 -2.13 -20.03
C THR A 36 -17.02 -3.46 -19.45
N VAL A 37 -16.33 -4.29 -20.26
CA VAL A 37 -15.76 -5.56 -19.79
C VAL A 37 -14.73 -5.33 -18.69
N LYS A 38 -13.83 -4.34 -18.86
CA LYS A 38 -12.86 -3.97 -17.82
C LYS A 38 -13.54 -3.59 -16.51
N ILE A 39 -14.56 -2.72 -16.56
CA ILE A 39 -15.32 -2.27 -15.37
C ILE A 39 -15.98 -3.47 -14.68
N MET A 40 -16.64 -4.35 -15.43
CA MET A 40 -17.30 -5.53 -14.87
C MET A 40 -16.31 -6.50 -14.23
N ASN A 41 -15.16 -6.76 -14.86
CA ASN A 41 -14.13 -7.62 -14.29
C ASN A 41 -13.58 -7.02 -13.00
N ARG A 42 -13.30 -5.71 -12.98
CA ARG A 42 -12.83 -5.00 -11.80
C ARG A 42 -13.85 -4.98 -10.66
N TYR A 43 -15.14 -4.82 -10.98
CA TYR A 43 -16.24 -4.93 -10.02
C TYR A 43 -16.29 -6.32 -9.38
N LYS A 44 -16.23 -7.38 -10.20
CA LYS A 44 -16.25 -8.78 -9.70
C LYS A 44 -15.06 -9.04 -8.77
N ASP A 45 -13.86 -8.63 -9.18
CA ASP A 45 -12.66 -8.76 -8.36
C ASP A 45 -12.79 -8.03 -7.02
N HIS A 46 -13.19 -6.75 -7.04
CA HIS A 46 -13.31 -5.97 -5.79
C HIS A 46 -14.44 -6.47 -4.89
N LYS A 47 -15.56 -6.90 -5.46
CA LYS A 47 -16.65 -7.54 -4.72
C LYS A 47 -16.17 -8.81 -4.01
N ASN A 48 -15.38 -9.64 -4.68
CA ASN A 48 -14.79 -10.83 -4.07
C ASN A 48 -13.81 -10.49 -2.94
N LEU A 49 -13.04 -9.40 -3.07
CA LEU A 49 -12.15 -8.92 -2.02
C LEU A 49 -12.95 -8.43 -0.80
N LEU A 50 -13.95 -7.57 -1.02
CA LEU A 50 -14.82 -7.05 0.04
C LEU A 50 -15.55 -8.17 0.79
N GLY A 51 -16.04 -9.19 0.09
CA GLY A 51 -16.68 -10.36 0.70
C GLY A 51 -15.76 -11.17 1.61
N ARG A 52 -14.45 -11.05 1.42
CA ARG A 52 -13.41 -11.67 2.26
C ARG A 52 -12.84 -10.72 3.32
N GLY A 53 -13.38 -9.49 3.44
CA GLY A 53 -12.86 -8.44 4.31
C GLY A 53 -11.48 -7.92 3.88
N MET A 54 -11.16 -8.00 2.59
CA MET A 54 -9.90 -7.58 1.99
C MET A 54 -10.07 -6.38 1.07
N HIS A 55 -9.02 -5.58 0.95
CA HIS A 55 -8.95 -4.39 0.12
C HIS A 55 -7.70 -4.43 -0.73
N ARG A 56 -7.82 -3.97 -1.98
CA ARG A 56 -6.66 -3.70 -2.82
C ARG A 56 -6.20 -2.27 -2.58
N VAL A 57 -4.94 -2.11 -2.17
CA VAL A 57 -4.37 -0.83 -1.75
C VAL A 57 -3.22 -0.49 -2.67
N ARG A 58 -3.21 0.75 -3.17
CA ARG A 58 -2.10 1.25 -3.99
C ARG A 58 -0.88 1.52 -3.11
N VAL A 59 0.27 1.09 -3.61
CA VAL A 59 1.55 1.27 -2.96
C VAL A 59 2.37 2.27 -3.75
N TYR A 60 2.87 3.28 -3.06
CA TYR A 60 3.69 4.34 -3.60
C TYR A 60 5.11 4.18 -3.11
N SER A 61 6.05 4.22 -4.03
CA SER A 61 7.47 4.28 -3.73
C SER A 61 7.90 5.72 -3.46
N MET A 62 8.71 5.90 -2.42
CA MET A 62 9.47 7.12 -2.17
C MET A 62 10.95 6.80 -2.31
N VAL A 63 11.64 7.58 -3.15
CA VAL A 63 13.09 7.53 -3.31
C VAL A 63 13.70 8.71 -2.56
N THR A 64 14.69 8.45 -1.72
CA THR A 64 15.41 9.47 -0.94
C THR A 64 15.95 10.56 -1.87
N GLY A 65 15.65 11.84 -1.58
CA GLY A 65 16.06 12.98 -2.41
C GLY A 65 15.06 13.40 -3.51
N LYS A 66 14.00 12.62 -3.79
CA LYS A 66 12.91 13.03 -4.69
C LYS A 66 11.63 13.31 -3.89
N ASN A 67 11.08 14.51 -4.05
CA ASN A 67 9.83 14.91 -3.39
C ASN A 67 8.56 14.29 -4.00
N LYS A 68 8.67 13.60 -5.13
CA LYS A 68 7.52 12.97 -5.83
C LYS A 68 7.41 11.49 -5.48
N LEU A 69 6.20 11.06 -5.18
CA LEU A 69 5.86 9.64 -5.02
C LEU A 69 5.70 8.99 -6.41
N GLY A 70 6.29 7.81 -6.60
CA GLY A 70 6.13 7.00 -7.80
C GLY A 70 5.21 5.82 -7.51
N GLU A 71 4.21 5.57 -8.36
CA GLU A 71 3.35 4.40 -8.21
C GLU A 71 4.17 3.10 -8.37
N MET A 72 4.10 2.22 -7.38
CA MET A 72 4.88 0.97 -7.33
C MET A 72 4.03 -0.26 -7.69
N GLY A 73 2.73 -0.18 -7.47
CA GLY A 73 1.77 -1.26 -7.73
C GLY A 73 0.66 -1.27 -6.70
N SER A 74 0.06 -2.44 -6.48
CA SER A 74 -0.96 -2.62 -5.45
C SER A 74 -0.79 -3.94 -4.71
N ILE A 75 -1.24 -3.98 -3.47
CA ILE A 75 -1.27 -5.18 -2.62
C ILE A 75 -2.69 -5.44 -2.15
N VAL A 76 -2.99 -6.69 -1.77
CA VAL A 76 -4.28 -7.05 -1.16
C VAL A 76 -4.08 -7.27 0.32
N ILE A 77 -4.79 -6.50 1.14
CA ILE A 77 -4.66 -6.50 2.59
C ILE A 77 -6.00 -6.68 3.28
N LYS A 78 -6.04 -7.32 4.45
CA LYS A 78 -7.25 -7.34 5.28
C LYS A 78 -7.49 -5.94 5.85
N LYS A 79 -8.75 -5.49 5.88
CA LYS A 79 -9.13 -4.16 6.40
C LYS A 79 -8.59 -3.90 7.82
N SER A 80 -8.57 -4.93 8.65
CA SER A 80 -8.12 -4.87 10.05
C SER A 80 -6.59 -4.93 10.23
N LYS A 81 -5.79 -5.00 9.17
CA LYS A 81 -4.33 -5.14 9.25
C LYS A 81 -3.63 -3.97 8.55
N SER A 82 -2.65 -3.36 9.20
CA SER A 82 -1.69 -2.43 8.56
C SER A 82 -0.74 -3.16 7.60
N VAL A 83 -0.11 -2.45 6.66
CA VAL A 83 0.88 -3.04 5.72
C VAL A 83 1.97 -3.80 6.47
N ALA A 84 2.44 -3.24 7.58
CA ALA A 84 3.41 -3.88 8.45
C ALA A 84 2.90 -5.21 9.04
N ASN A 85 1.65 -5.25 9.51
CA ASN A 85 1.05 -6.46 10.06
C ASN A 85 0.73 -7.50 8.98
N HIS A 86 0.42 -7.07 7.76
CA HIS A 86 0.31 -7.95 6.61
C HIS A 86 1.65 -8.65 6.33
N ILE A 87 2.74 -7.88 6.23
CA ILE A 87 4.09 -8.44 6.03
C ILE A 87 4.51 -9.36 7.19
N ARG A 88 4.23 -8.97 8.45
CA ARG A 88 4.53 -9.79 9.65
C ARG A 88 3.68 -11.06 9.77
N THR A 89 2.42 -11.04 9.35
CA THR A 89 1.57 -12.24 9.50
C THR A 89 1.82 -13.25 8.39
N GLU A 90 2.32 -12.82 7.23
CA GLU A 90 2.77 -13.74 6.17
C GLU A 90 4.15 -14.34 6.43
N ARG A 91 4.96 -13.74 7.33
CA ARG A 91 6.36 -14.13 7.54
C ARG A 91 6.69 -14.19 9.02
N ARG A 92 7.31 -15.28 9.49
CA ARG A 92 7.90 -15.30 10.85
C ARG A 92 8.96 -14.20 10.94
N THR A 93 8.74 -13.19 11.77
CA THR A 93 9.64 -12.04 11.98
C THR A 93 10.17 -11.99 13.42
N SER A 94 11.40 -11.53 13.59
CA SER A 94 11.92 -11.02 14.86
C SER A 94 12.05 -9.50 14.80
N SER A 95 12.03 -8.84 15.95
CA SER A 95 12.16 -7.38 16.08
C SER A 95 13.42 -7.02 16.85
N LYS A 96 14.17 -6.03 16.36
CA LYS A 96 15.28 -5.40 17.08
C LYS A 96 14.97 -3.91 17.21
N ASN A 97 14.99 -3.39 18.44
CA ASN A 97 14.83 -1.95 18.66
C ASN A 97 16.06 -1.21 18.14
N LEU A 98 15.82 -0.15 17.38
CA LEU A 98 16.82 0.88 17.17
C LEU A 98 16.69 1.88 18.31
N ASN A 99 17.76 2.12 19.04
CA ASN A 99 17.88 3.31 19.88
C ASN A 99 18.20 4.50 18.97
N LEU A 100 17.18 5.02 18.27
CA LEU A 100 17.30 6.33 17.63
C LEU A 100 17.02 7.40 18.68
N ARG A 101 17.76 8.51 18.61
CA ARG A 101 17.79 9.58 19.63
C ARG A 101 16.42 10.19 19.99
N ILE A 102 15.37 9.98 19.18
CA ILE A 102 14.08 10.68 19.31
C ILE A 102 12.88 9.75 19.09
N SER A 103 13.06 8.50 18.65
CA SER A 103 11.92 7.62 18.31
C SER A 103 12.26 6.15 18.46
N ALA A 104 11.44 5.42 19.24
CA ALA A 104 11.50 3.96 19.30
C ALA A 104 11.03 3.37 17.97
N THR A 105 11.94 3.29 16.99
CA THR A 105 11.71 2.58 15.74
C THR A 105 12.27 1.17 15.87
N THR A 106 11.54 0.21 15.35
CA THR A 106 11.91 -1.21 15.42
C THR A 106 12.27 -1.68 14.02
N ILE A 107 13.48 -2.22 13.85
CA ILE A 107 13.80 -3.03 12.66
C ILE A 107 13.09 -4.36 12.81
N VAL A 108 12.32 -4.71 11.80
CA VAL A 108 11.67 -5.99 11.67
C VAL A 108 12.47 -6.83 10.68
N SER A 109 12.96 -7.97 11.17
CA SER A 109 13.79 -8.92 10.42
C SER A 109 13.03 -10.23 10.21
N PRO A 110 12.41 -10.44 9.04
CA PRO A 110 11.90 -11.75 8.65
C PRO A 110 13.00 -12.81 8.59
N LYS A 111 12.66 -14.05 8.98
CA LYS A 111 13.61 -15.18 9.01
C LYS A 111 14.24 -15.53 7.65
N ARG A 112 13.58 -15.16 6.55
CA ARG A 112 14.06 -15.39 5.18
C ARG A 112 13.81 -14.14 4.35
N THR A 113 14.72 -13.85 3.42
CA THR A 113 14.50 -12.84 2.39
C THR A 113 13.23 -13.16 1.61
N PHE A 114 12.48 -12.14 1.23
CA PHE A 114 11.24 -12.29 0.47
C PHE A 114 11.16 -11.24 -0.63
N THR A 115 10.18 -11.37 -1.50
CA THR A 115 9.95 -10.42 -2.59
C THR A 115 8.74 -9.56 -2.26
N PHE A 116 8.89 -8.24 -2.29
CA PHE A 116 7.80 -7.27 -2.18
C PHE A 116 7.70 -6.49 -3.49
N LEU A 117 6.56 -6.63 -4.19
CA LEU A 117 6.30 -6.00 -5.49
C LEU A 117 7.49 -6.15 -6.47
N GLY A 118 7.97 -7.39 -6.63
CA GLY A 118 9.08 -7.74 -7.53
C GLY A 118 10.50 -7.47 -7.00
N ARG A 119 10.65 -6.87 -5.81
CA ARG A 119 11.96 -6.55 -5.22
C ARG A 119 12.32 -7.44 -4.05
N LYS A 120 13.52 -8.03 -4.03
CA LYS A 120 14.03 -8.79 -2.90
C LYS A 120 14.34 -7.88 -1.71
N VAL A 121 13.81 -8.23 -0.55
CA VAL A 121 13.91 -7.47 0.70
C VAL A 121 14.22 -8.41 1.87
N LYS A 122 14.90 -7.89 2.89
CA LYS A 122 15.36 -8.67 4.05
C LYS A 122 14.88 -8.07 5.36
N ASP A 123 15.03 -6.77 5.53
CA ASP A 123 14.70 -6.06 6.75
C ASP A 123 13.87 -4.83 6.42
N PHE A 124 13.02 -4.40 7.36
CA PHE A 124 12.22 -3.20 7.17
C PHE A 124 11.90 -2.50 8.49
N ILE A 125 11.67 -1.19 8.40
CA ILE A 125 11.17 -0.34 9.49
C ILE A 125 9.73 0.02 9.16
N ILE A 126 8.88 0.04 10.19
CA ILE A 126 7.45 0.32 10.03
C ILE A 126 7.21 1.82 10.01
N VAL A 127 6.41 2.25 9.04
CA VAL A 127 5.76 3.55 9.03
C VAL A 127 4.30 3.32 9.43
N PRO A 128 3.83 3.81 10.58
CA PRO A 128 2.44 3.65 11.00
C PRO A 128 1.48 4.39 10.02
N PRO A 129 0.23 3.92 9.90
CA PRO A 129 -0.80 4.64 9.16
C PRO A 129 -1.00 6.04 9.72
N GLN A 130 -1.13 7.02 8.83
CA GLN A 130 -1.52 8.40 9.15
C GLN A 130 -2.88 8.69 8.52
N LEU A 131 -3.36 9.93 8.68
CA LEU A 131 -4.65 10.37 8.14
C LEU A 131 -4.70 10.30 6.61
N ASP A 132 -3.57 10.56 5.94
CA ASP A 132 -3.45 10.50 4.50
C ASP A 132 -2.03 10.13 4.04
N LEU A 133 -1.85 10.03 2.71
CA LEU A 133 -0.59 9.67 2.08
C LEU A 133 0.51 10.73 2.27
N ASP A 134 0.16 12.02 2.31
CA ASP A 134 1.15 13.10 2.43
C ASP A 134 1.72 13.15 3.85
N LEU A 135 0.87 13.02 4.87
CA LEU A 135 1.29 12.87 6.25
C LEU A 135 2.09 11.59 6.46
N THR A 136 1.66 10.47 5.86
CA THR A 136 2.43 9.22 5.90
C THR A 136 3.83 9.38 5.30
N LYS A 137 3.94 10.15 4.21
CA LYS A 137 5.22 10.49 3.55
C LYS A 137 6.09 11.39 4.42
N GLU A 138 5.55 12.44 5.01
CA GLU A 138 6.33 13.33 5.90
C GLU A 138 6.81 12.58 7.15
N TYR A 139 5.98 11.70 7.71
CA TYR A 139 6.40 10.83 8.82
C TYR A 139 7.50 9.85 8.40
N ALA A 140 7.41 9.26 7.20
CA ALA A 140 8.47 8.41 6.67
C ALA A 140 9.78 9.18 6.48
N LYS A 141 9.74 10.43 5.99
CA LYS A 141 10.93 11.30 5.88
C LYS A 141 11.53 11.60 7.25
N PHE A 142 10.70 11.85 8.26
CA PHE A 142 11.16 12.07 9.62
C PHE A 142 11.93 10.86 10.17
N ILE A 143 11.41 9.64 9.99
CA ILE A 143 12.13 8.42 10.37
C ILE A 143 13.46 8.33 9.60
N ILE A 144 13.45 8.50 8.28
CA ILE A 144 14.64 8.40 7.43
C ILE A 144 15.74 9.37 7.87
N LYS A 145 15.40 10.60 8.24
CA LYS A 145 16.37 11.60 8.73
C LYS A 145 17.07 11.20 10.02
N GLN A 146 16.52 10.26 10.78
CA GLN A 146 17.12 9.77 12.02
C GLN A 146 17.99 8.52 11.80
N LEU A 147 17.99 7.95 10.58
CA LEU A 147 18.74 6.76 10.22
C LEU A 147 20.12 7.17 9.66
N ASP A 148 21.01 7.67 10.52
CA ASP A 148 22.28 8.26 10.06
C ASP A 148 23.22 7.25 9.35
N ASP A 149 23.14 5.95 9.67
CA ASP A 149 24.06 4.92 9.12
C ASP A 149 23.36 3.75 8.38
N ILE A 150 22.04 3.83 8.17
CA ILE A 150 21.28 2.72 7.59
C ILE A 150 20.98 2.99 6.12
N LYS A 151 21.54 2.14 5.24
CA LYS A 151 21.28 2.19 3.80
C LYS A 151 19.84 1.79 3.48
N ILE A 152 19.03 2.76 3.07
CA ILE A 152 17.66 2.52 2.62
C ILE A 152 17.67 2.03 1.17
N LYS A 153 16.99 0.90 0.91
CA LYS A 153 16.78 0.39 -0.45
C LYS A 153 15.66 1.13 -1.16
N PHE A 154 14.49 1.19 -0.51
CA PHE A 154 13.32 1.93 -0.97
C PHE A 154 12.27 2.02 0.14
N THR A 155 11.38 2.99 0.03
CA THR A 155 10.25 3.14 0.94
C THR A 155 8.95 2.87 0.18
N ALA A 156 8.06 2.08 0.77
CA ALA A 156 6.74 1.75 0.23
C ALA A 156 5.65 2.26 1.17
N LEU A 157 4.80 3.15 0.67
CA LEU A 157 3.77 3.86 1.44
C LEU A 157 2.39 3.59 0.85
N THR A 158 1.38 3.66 1.71
CA THR A 158 -0.04 3.59 1.36
C THR A 158 -0.77 4.72 2.07
N ALA A 159 -1.92 5.14 1.55
CA ALA A 159 -2.69 6.24 2.16
C ALA A 159 -3.20 5.86 3.56
N ASP A 160 -3.90 4.72 3.66
CA ASP A 160 -4.69 4.40 4.87
C ASP A 160 -4.07 3.30 5.73
N TYR A 161 -3.02 2.61 5.24
CA TYR A 161 -2.46 1.42 5.88
C TYR A 161 -1.00 1.58 6.32
N GLY A 162 -0.48 2.82 6.25
CA GLY A 162 0.88 3.18 6.61
C GLY A 162 1.88 2.76 5.54
N GLY A 163 3.06 2.31 5.96
CA GLY A 163 4.11 1.94 5.04
C GLY A 163 5.26 1.20 5.70
N VAL A 164 6.30 1.01 4.90
CA VAL A 164 7.53 0.33 5.30
C VAL A 164 8.73 0.97 4.61
N ILE A 165 9.82 1.12 5.34
CA ILE A 165 11.13 1.52 4.83
C ILE A 165 11.96 0.25 4.76
N PHE A 166 12.30 -0.21 3.55
CA PHE A 166 13.12 -1.39 3.36
C PHE A 166 14.61 -1.03 3.39
N ILE A 167 15.38 -1.82 4.13
CA ILE A 167 16.82 -1.66 4.33
C ILE A 167 17.58 -2.90 3.82
#